data_AF-A0A317JL67-F1
#
_entry.id   AF-A0A317JL67-F1
#
_cell.length_a   1.000
_cell.length_b   1.000
_cell.length_c   1.000
_cell.angle_alpha   90.00
_cell.angle_beta   90.00
_cell.angle_gamma   90.00
#
_symmetry.space_group_name_H-M   'P 1'
#
loop_
_entity.id
_entity.type
_entity.pdbx_description
1 polymer ?
#
loop_
_entity_poly.entity_id
_entity_poly.type
_entity_poly.pdbx_seq_one_letter_code
_entity_poly.pdbx_strand_id
1 'polypeptide(L)'
;MLAITDYPKAPDLSQYEIQPGLLCRHPKQDASTSNPWNYTRDQLLPMIAGLHKQGHIDVVRRVFWSHAKRCFFCQNFEEGLPGTTKRFPDFADPLAPNHIGALILAGNFWYLYWFLPIACLFLVLDLFIRNHNEQNQTVAVCYLYGQWAMRLYRWARPDWVRLNQVYWNDQMQPEYTFLIMDLVTKEKRA
;
A
#
# COMPACT_ATOMS: atom_id res chain seq x y z
N MET A 1 2.88 22.39 9.48
CA MET A 1 2.97 21.24 8.55
C MET A 1 4.46 21.06 8.25
N LEU A 2 5.04 19.89 8.50
CA LEU A 2 6.44 19.63 8.20
C LEU A 2 6.67 19.71 6.68
N ALA A 3 7.81 20.21 6.24
CA ALA A 3 8.16 20.11 4.82
C ALA A 3 8.35 18.63 4.49
N ILE A 4 8.03 18.23 3.26
CA ILE A 4 8.17 16.83 2.80
C ILE A 4 9.61 16.31 3.02
N THR A 5 10.59 17.20 2.99
CA THR A 5 12.02 16.91 3.20
C THR A 5 12.40 16.61 4.65
N ASP A 6 11.54 16.92 5.61
CA ASP A 6 11.84 16.83 7.05
C ASP A 6 11.39 15.49 7.65
N TYR A 7 10.80 14.62 6.84
CA TYR A 7 10.34 13.31 7.27
C TYR A 7 11.51 12.34 7.45
N PRO A 8 11.52 11.56 8.55
CA PRO A 8 12.54 10.53 8.73
C PRO A 8 12.44 9.50 7.61
N LYS A 9 13.59 8.95 7.21
CA LYS A 9 13.63 7.83 6.26
C LYS A 9 12.83 6.66 6.84
N ALA A 10 12.08 5.96 5.98
CA ALA A 10 11.37 4.76 6.39
C ALA A 10 12.34 3.71 6.98
N PRO A 11 11.94 2.99 8.05
CA PRO A 11 12.75 1.89 8.57
C PRO A 11 12.90 0.77 7.53
N ASP A 12 13.80 -0.19 7.77
CA ASP A 12 13.84 -1.42 6.98
C ASP A 12 12.47 -2.10 7.02
N LEU A 13 11.80 -2.25 5.87
CA LEU A 13 10.44 -2.77 5.81
C LEU A 13 10.39 -4.29 5.73
N SER A 14 11.52 -4.97 5.50
CA SER A 14 11.56 -6.43 5.45
C SER A 14 11.13 -7.08 6.77
N GLN A 15 11.34 -6.39 7.91
CA GLN A 15 10.90 -6.83 9.23
C GLN A 15 9.37 -6.94 9.38
N TYR A 16 8.59 -6.35 8.46
CA TYR A 16 7.13 -6.48 8.49
C TYR A 16 6.65 -7.83 7.96
N GLU A 17 7.51 -8.60 7.28
CA GLU A 17 7.20 -9.96 6.86
C GLU A 17 7.43 -10.95 8.02
N ILE A 18 6.35 -11.31 8.73
CA ILE A 18 6.41 -12.24 9.87
C ILE A 18 6.51 -13.71 9.45
N GLN A 19 6.01 -14.02 8.24
CA GLN A 19 6.13 -15.31 7.57
C GLN A 19 6.22 -15.06 6.06
N PRO A 20 6.79 -15.99 5.27
CA PRO A 20 6.87 -15.85 3.82
C PRO A 20 5.55 -15.41 3.15
N GLY A 21 5.50 -14.15 2.70
CA GLY A 21 4.37 -13.51 2.04
C GLY A 21 3.27 -12.94 2.94
N LEU A 22 3.50 -12.94 4.25
CA LEU A 22 2.57 -12.52 5.29
C LEU A 22 3.09 -11.28 6.00
N LEU A 23 2.38 -10.16 5.83
CA LEU A 23 2.76 -8.89 6.42
C LEU A 23 2.01 -8.66 7.74
N CYS A 24 2.67 -8.00 8.69
CA CYS A 24 2.07 -7.51 9.92
C CYS A 24 1.83 -6.00 9.87
N ARG A 25 0.98 -5.48 10.76
CA ARG A 25 0.77 -4.04 10.92
C ARG A 25 2.01 -3.32 11.47
N HIS A 26 2.68 -3.93 12.43
CA HIS A 26 3.90 -3.39 13.03
C HIS A 26 4.79 -4.53 13.56
N PRO A 27 6.10 -4.53 13.28
CA PRO A 27 7.01 -5.63 13.61
C PRO A 27 7.19 -5.85 15.12
N LYS A 28 6.99 -4.79 15.92
CA LYS A 28 7.09 -4.84 17.39
C LYS A 28 5.75 -5.06 18.11
N GLN A 29 4.64 -5.17 17.37
CA GLN A 29 3.36 -5.46 18.01
C GLN A 29 3.36 -6.94 18.44
N ASP A 30 2.82 -7.22 19.63
CA ASP A 30 2.69 -8.60 20.10
C ASP A 30 1.92 -9.43 19.07
N ALA A 31 2.36 -10.67 18.83
CA ALA A 31 1.78 -11.60 17.85
C ALA A 31 0.28 -11.82 18.10
N SER A 32 -0.18 -11.65 19.34
CA SER A 32 -1.59 -11.66 19.74
C SER A 32 -2.43 -10.51 19.14
N THR A 33 -1.80 -9.38 18.81
CA THR A 33 -2.44 -8.18 18.22
C THR A 33 -2.07 -7.98 16.75
N SER A 34 -0.91 -8.49 16.34
CA SER A 34 -0.48 -8.58 14.94
C SER A 34 -1.12 -9.81 14.29
N ASN A 35 -2.44 -9.84 14.27
CA ASN A 35 -3.13 -10.85 13.50
C ASN A 35 -2.85 -10.59 12.01
N PRO A 36 -2.19 -11.52 11.29
CA PRO A 36 -1.96 -11.39 9.84
C PRO A 36 -3.24 -11.25 9.03
N TRP A 37 -4.36 -11.69 9.60
CA TRP A 37 -5.69 -11.54 9.03
C TRP A 37 -6.29 -10.15 9.27
N ASN A 38 -5.55 -9.20 9.85
CA ASN A 38 -5.99 -7.81 10.06
C ASN A 38 -5.26 -6.81 9.17
N TYR A 39 -4.52 -7.29 8.17
CA TYR A 39 -3.75 -6.45 7.27
C TYR A 39 -4.63 -5.89 6.14
N THR A 40 -4.89 -4.58 6.21
CA THR A 40 -5.82 -3.89 5.30
C THR A 40 -5.16 -3.56 3.97
N ARG A 41 -5.99 -3.28 2.96
CA ARG A 41 -5.55 -2.76 1.67
C ARG A 41 -4.75 -1.46 1.80
N ASP A 42 -5.20 -0.58 2.70
CA ASP A 42 -4.57 0.72 2.98
C ASP A 42 -3.16 0.57 3.56
N GLN A 43 -2.87 -0.53 4.24
CA GLN A 43 -1.53 -0.86 4.73
C GLN A 43 -0.70 -1.60 3.68
N LEU A 44 -1.33 -2.51 2.93
CA LEU A 44 -0.67 -3.31 1.89
C LEU A 44 -0.02 -2.47 0.81
N LEU A 45 -0.74 -1.51 0.25
CA LEU A 45 -0.28 -0.78 -0.94
C LEU A 45 0.91 0.15 -0.66
N PRO A 46 0.94 0.96 0.42
CA PRO A 46 2.14 1.67 0.84
C PRO A 46 3.31 0.72 1.15
N MET A 47 3.04 -0.40 1.81
CA MET A 47 4.09 -1.35 2.20
C MET A 47 4.79 -1.98 0.99
N ILE A 48 4.03 -2.47 0.00
CA ILE A 48 4.64 -3.05 -1.22
C ILE A 48 5.44 -2.01 -2.01
N ALA A 49 5.00 -0.75 -2.01
CA ALA A 49 5.70 0.33 -2.68
C ALA A 49 7.02 0.66 -1.97
N GLY A 50 6.99 0.67 -0.64
CA GLY A 50 8.17 0.80 0.21
C GLY A 50 9.19 -0.31 0.00
N LEU A 51 8.75 -1.57 0.11
CA LEU A 51 9.59 -2.75 -0.11
C LEU A 51 10.23 -2.74 -1.51
N HIS A 52 9.46 -2.35 -2.54
CA HIS A 52 9.99 -2.17 -3.88
C HIS A 52 11.07 -1.08 -3.94
N LYS A 53 10.81 0.10 -3.34
CA LYS A 53 11.79 1.19 -3.26
C LYS A 53 13.08 0.77 -2.56
N GLN A 54 12.98 -0.04 -1.51
CA GLN A 54 14.11 -0.56 -0.74
C GLN A 54 14.82 -1.76 -1.40
N GLY A 55 14.31 -2.26 -2.54
CA GLY A 55 14.92 -3.38 -3.26
C GLY A 55 14.57 -4.78 -2.72
N HIS A 56 13.62 -4.88 -1.77
CA HIS A 56 13.14 -6.16 -1.21
C HIS A 56 12.11 -6.84 -2.15
N ILE A 57 12.50 -7.05 -3.42
CA ILE A 57 11.64 -7.58 -4.48
C ILE A 57 11.18 -9.02 -4.16
N ASP A 58 12.02 -9.79 -3.50
CA ASP A 58 11.72 -11.17 -3.10
C ASP A 58 10.56 -11.23 -2.10
N VAL A 59 10.51 -10.32 -1.12
CA VAL A 59 9.40 -10.16 -0.18
C VAL A 59 8.12 -9.83 -0.95
N VAL A 60 8.17 -8.85 -1.85
CA VAL A 60 7.01 -8.44 -2.66
C VAL A 60 6.48 -9.62 -3.49
N ARG A 61 7.38 -10.43 -4.06
CA ARG A 61 6.98 -11.63 -4.82
C ARG A 61 6.26 -12.66 -3.96
N ARG A 62 6.72 -12.90 -2.73
CA ARG A 62 6.04 -13.79 -1.78
C ARG A 62 4.67 -13.24 -1.38
N VAL A 63 4.58 -11.93 -1.16
CA VAL A 63 3.31 -11.23 -0.86
C VAL A 63 2.33 -11.37 -2.02
N PHE A 64 2.78 -11.18 -3.26
CA PHE A 64 1.95 -11.36 -4.46
C PHE A 64 1.35 -12.77 -4.51
N TRP A 65 2.17 -13.82 -4.39
CA TRP A 65 1.69 -15.19 -4.45
C TRP A 65 0.75 -15.54 -3.30
N SER A 66 0.98 -14.98 -2.11
CA SER A 66 0.09 -15.17 -0.97
C SER A 66 -1.29 -14.53 -1.20
N HIS A 67 -1.35 -13.39 -1.88
CA HIS A 67 -2.63 -12.80 -2.29
C HIS A 67 -3.25 -13.54 -3.48
N ALA A 68 -2.46 -14.00 -4.45
CA ALA A 68 -2.96 -14.80 -5.57
C ALA A 68 -3.64 -16.10 -5.09
N LYS A 69 -3.06 -16.80 -4.11
CA LYS A 69 -3.66 -17.99 -3.45
C LYS A 69 -5.00 -17.69 -2.77
N ARG A 70 -5.24 -16.42 -2.42
CA ARG A 70 -6.47 -15.93 -1.80
C ARG A 70 -7.34 -15.17 -2.80
N CYS A 71 -7.20 -15.45 -4.10
CA CYS A 71 -7.95 -14.79 -5.16
C CYS A 71 -7.88 -13.25 -5.11
N PHE A 72 -6.74 -12.72 -4.67
CA PHE A 72 -6.48 -11.29 -4.48
C PHE A 72 -7.43 -10.57 -3.50
N PHE A 73 -7.93 -11.27 -2.50
CA PHE A 73 -8.57 -10.65 -1.34
C PHE A 73 -7.51 -10.23 -0.30
N CYS A 74 -7.71 -9.06 0.32
CA CYS A 74 -6.90 -8.61 1.46
C CYS A 74 -7.14 -9.50 2.68
N GLN A 75 -6.28 -9.38 3.69
CA GLN A 75 -6.19 -10.40 4.74
C GLN A 75 -7.35 -10.33 5.76
N ASN A 76 -8.24 -9.34 5.66
CA ASN A 76 -9.34 -9.02 6.60
C ASN A 76 -10.58 -9.94 6.49
N PHE A 77 -10.48 -11.18 6.99
CA PHE A 77 -11.61 -12.13 7.02
C PHE A 77 -12.24 -12.35 8.41
N GLU A 78 -11.56 -11.97 9.50
CA GLU A 78 -11.97 -12.42 10.83
C GLU A 78 -12.84 -11.38 11.57
N GLU A 79 -14.10 -11.76 11.80
CA GLU A 79 -15.04 -11.04 12.66
C GLU A 79 -14.68 -11.25 14.14
N GLY A 80 -14.81 -10.20 14.95
CA GLY A 80 -14.81 -10.32 16.41
C GLY A 80 -13.47 -10.62 17.09
N LEU A 81 -12.36 -10.63 16.35
CA LEU A 81 -11.04 -10.72 16.97
C LEU A 81 -10.59 -9.36 17.52
N PRO A 82 -9.80 -9.36 18.62
CA PRO A 82 -9.25 -8.13 19.17
C PRO A 82 -8.53 -7.30 18.09
N GLY A 83 -8.99 -6.06 17.87
CA GLY A 83 -8.42 -5.13 16.89
C GLY A 83 -9.05 -5.14 15.49
N THR A 84 -10.16 -5.86 15.27
CA THR A 84 -10.96 -5.76 14.03
C THR A 84 -12.14 -4.82 14.20
N THR A 85 -12.44 -4.03 13.17
CA THR A 85 -13.62 -3.15 13.12
C THR A 85 -14.74 -3.71 12.24
N LYS A 86 -14.51 -4.86 11.58
CA LYS A 86 -15.45 -5.49 10.65
C LYS A 86 -16.59 -6.18 11.41
N ARG A 87 -17.82 -5.98 10.92
CA ARG A 87 -19.05 -6.62 11.44
C ARG A 87 -19.64 -7.48 10.34
N PHE A 88 -20.17 -8.67 10.63
CA PHE A 88 -20.86 -9.44 9.60
C PHE A 88 -21.98 -8.60 8.93
N PRO A 89 -22.09 -8.58 7.58
CA PRO A 89 -21.38 -9.38 6.58
C PRO A 89 -20.23 -8.63 5.86
N ASP A 90 -19.32 -7.97 6.59
CA ASP A 90 -18.15 -7.31 6.00
C ASP A 90 -17.14 -8.33 5.48
N PHE A 91 -17.19 -8.63 4.19
CA PHE A 91 -16.23 -9.51 3.52
C PHE A 91 -14.84 -8.89 3.42
N ALA A 92 -13.82 -9.72 3.19
CA ALA A 92 -12.49 -9.24 2.83
C ALA A 92 -12.54 -8.33 1.60
N ASP A 93 -11.75 -7.26 1.63
CA ASP A 93 -11.76 -6.28 0.55
C ASP A 93 -11.01 -6.86 -0.66
N PRO A 94 -11.66 -6.95 -1.84
CA PRO A 94 -10.97 -7.39 -3.04
C PRO A 94 -9.96 -6.33 -3.48
N LEU A 95 -8.82 -6.77 -4.00
CA LEU A 95 -7.91 -5.90 -4.72
C LEU A 95 -8.47 -5.61 -6.10
N ALA A 96 -8.67 -4.32 -6.40
CA ALA A 96 -9.03 -3.86 -7.73
C ALA A 96 -7.90 -4.13 -8.74
N PRO A 97 -8.19 -4.18 -10.05
CA PRO A 97 -7.19 -4.47 -11.08
C PRO A 97 -5.94 -3.59 -11.02
N ASN A 98 -6.07 -2.29 -10.72
CA ASN A 98 -4.93 -1.38 -10.54
C ASN A 98 -4.04 -1.74 -9.34
N HIS A 99 -4.62 -2.30 -8.27
CA HIS A 99 -3.86 -2.76 -7.11
C HIS A 99 -3.07 -4.04 -7.44
N ILE A 100 -3.68 -4.95 -8.20
CA ILE A 100 -3.00 -6.17 -8.68
C ILE A 100 -1.86 -5.79 -9.64
N GLY A 101 -2.10 -4.84 -10.55
CA GLY A 101 -1.06 -4.29 -11.42
C GLY A 101 0.10 -3.65 -10.65
N ALA A 102 -0.20 -2.97 -9.54
CA ALA A 102 0.83 -2.43 -8.64
C ALA A 102 1.72 -3.54 -8.04
N LEU A 103 1.14 -4.64 -7.57
CA LEU A 103 1.90 -5.80 -7.10
C LEU A 103 2.74 -6.45 -8.22
N ILE A 104 2.19 -6.54 -9.44
CA ILE A 104 2.91 -7.06 -10.62
C ILE A 104 4.16 -6.24 -10.90
N LEU A 105 4.03 -4.91 -10.90
CA LEU A 105 5.14 -3.97 -11.10
C LEU A 105 6.15 -4.06 -9.96
N ALA A 106 5.70 -3.97 -8.71
CA ALA A 106 6.56 -3.99 -7.53
C ALA A 106 7.35 -5.31 -7.41
N GLY A 107 6.76 -6.44 -7.82
CA GLY A 107 7.41 -7.75 -7.83
C GLY A 107 8.24 -8.05 -9.09
N ASN A 108 8.31 -7.14 -10.07
CA ASN A 108 8.97 -7.33 -11.36
C ASN A 108 8.51 -8.61 -12.09
N PHE A 109 7.19 -8.85 -12.12
CA PHE A 109 6.58 -10.00 -12.80
C PHE A 109 6.34 -9.71 -14.28
N TRP A 110 7.43 -9.59 -15.05
CA TRP A 110 7.40 -9.22 -16.47
C TRP A 110 6.45 -10.08 -17.33
N TYR A 111 6.31 -11.36 -17.02
CA TYR A 111 5.43 -12.28 -17.74
C TYR A 111 3.93 -12.00 -17.50
N LEU A 112 3.58 -11.16 -16.52
CA LEU A 112 2.22 -10.69 -16.25
C LEU A 112 1.96 -9.28 -16.79
N TYR A 113 2.92 -8.66 -17.50
CA TYR A 113 2.77 -7.27 -17.96
C TYR A 113 1.66 -7.08 -18.99
N TRP A 114 1.20 -8.16 -19.63
CA TRP A 114 0.01 -8.14 -20.48
C TRP A 114 -1.26 -7.70 -19.74
N PHE A 115 -1.31 -7.81 -18.41
CA PHE A 115 -2.43 -7.36 -17.58
C PHE A 115 -2.41 -5.84 -17.32
N LEU A 116 -1.25 -5.19 -17.48
CA LEU A 116 -1.06 -3.77 -17.13
C LEU A 116 -1.97 -2.80 -17.91
N PRO A 117 -2.32 -3.00 -19.20
CA PRO A 117 -3.27 -2.12 -19.88
C PRO A 117 -4.63 -2.05 -19.16
N ILE A 118 -5.16 -3.19 -18.71
CA ILE A 118 -6.41 -3.26 -17.93
C ILE A 118 -6.21 -2.55 -16.58
N ALA A 119 -5.10 -2.85 -15.91
CA ALA A 119 -4.80 -2.25 -14.61
C ALA A 119 -4.63 -0.71 -14.69
N CYS A 120 -4.02 -0.20 -15.76
CA CYS A 120 -3.89 1.22 -16.06
C CYS A 120 -5.25 1.89 -16.28
N LEU A 121 -6.16 1.25 -17.03
CA LEU A 121 -7.52 1.76 -17.23
C LEU A 121 -8.22 1.95 -15.88
N PHE A 122 -8.15 0.93 -15.01
CA PHE A 122 -8.72 1.01 -13.67
C PHE A 122 -8.05 2.08 -12.81
N LEU A 123 -6.74 2.28 -12.93
CA LEU A 123 -6.04 3.35 -12.21
C LEU A 123 -6.56 4.74 -12.62
N VAL A 124 -6.74 4.98 -13.92
CA VAL A 124 -7.27 6.25 -14.42
C VAL A 124 -8.70 6.45 -13.90
N LEU A 125 -9.56 5.43 -13.99
CA LEU A 125 -10.92 5.51 -13.44
C LEU A 125 -10.92 5.78 -11.93
N ASP A 126 -10.06 5.11 -11.17
CA ASP A 126 -9.91 5.29 -9.72
C ASP A 126 -9.59 6.75 -9.35
N LEU A 127 -8.67 7.37 -10.09
CA LEU A 127 -8.26 8.76 -9.87
C LEU A 127 -9.40 9.77 -10.04
N PHE A 128 -10.37 9.49 -10.91
CA PHE A 128 -11.48 10.40 -11.20
C PHE A 128 -12.76 10.07 -10.43
N ILE A 129 -13.00 8.79 -10.11
CA ILE A 129 -14.26 8.33 -9.53
C ILE A 129 -14.18 8.21 -8.00
N ARG A 130 -13.06 7.74 -7.44
CA ARG A 130 -13.03 7.44 -5.99
C ARG A 130 -12.98 8.69 -5.12
N ASN A 131 -13.66 8.55 -3.97
CA ASN A 131 -13.79 9.54 -2.92
C ASN A 131 -12.45 9.92 -2.27
N HIS A 132 -12.43 11.08 -1.63
CA HIS A 132 -11.24 11.67 -1.01
C HIS A 132 -10.59 10.86 0.12
N ASN A 133 -11.22 9.79 0.61
CA ASN A 133 -10.82 9.09 1.83
C ASN A 133 -9.76 7.99 1.62
N GLU A 134 -9.45 7.60 0.39
CA GLU A 134 -8.52 6.49 0.09
C GLU A 134 -7.20 6.95 -0.56
N GLN A 135 -6.76 8.18 -0.28
CA GLN A 135 -5.61 8.82 -0.92
C GLN A 135 -4.30 8.04 -0.74
N ASN A 136 -4.14 7.38 0.40
CA ASN A 136 -2.89 6.78 0.85
C ASN A 136 -2.49 5.58 -0.02
N GLN A 137 -3.46 4.75 -0.37
CA GLN A 137 -3.24 3.65 -1.31
C GLN A 137 -3.03 4.15 -2.73
N THR A 138 -3.77 5.17 -3.17
CA THR A 138 -3.69 5.68 -4.54
C THR A 138 -2.31 6.29 -4.82
N VAL A 139 -1.73 7.06 -3.89
CA VAL A 139 -0.37 7.61 -4.07
C VAL A 139 0.69 6.51 -4.17
N ALA A 140 0.58 5.46 -3.36
CA ALA A 140 1.52 4.32 -3.41
C ALA A 140 1.39 3.54 -4.71
N VAL A 141 0.17 3.32 -5.20
CA VAL A 141 -0.09 2.72 -6.52
C VAL A 141 0.49 3.61 -7.61
N CYS A 142 0.19 4.91 -7.63
CA CYS A 142 0.73 5.83 -8.63
C CYS A 142 2.27 5.86 -8.65
N TYR A 143 2.92 5.76 -7.48
CA TYR A 143 4.38 5.64 -7.41
C TYR A 143 4.89 4.44 -8.19
N LEU A 144 4.27 3.28 -8.02
CA LEU A 144 4.64 2.02 -8.70
C LEU A 144 4.42 2.08 -10.21
N TYR A 145 3.34 2.73 -10.66
CA TYR A 145 3.08 2.94 -12.09
C TYR A 145 4.01 3.98 -12.75
N GLY A 146 4.72 4.77 -11.93
CA GLY A 146 5.78 5.67 -12.35
C GLY A 146 5.37 7.13 -12.46
N GLN A 147 6.28 7.93 -13.03
CA GLN A 147 6.20 9.40 -12.96
C GLN A 147 4.97 9.99 -13.64
N TRP A 148 4.44 9.36 -14.70
CA TRP A 148 3.24 9.83 -15.37
C TRP A 148 2.01 9.76 -14.44
N ALA A 149 1.84 8.64 -13.73
CA ALA A 149 0.73 8.42 -12.81
C ALA A 149 0.84 9.35 -11.61
N MET A 150 2.06 9.53 -11.08
CA MET A 150 2.32 10.50 -10.01
C MET A 150 2.01 11.95 -10.41
N ARG A 151 2.33 12.36 -11.64
CA ARG A 151 1.97 13.70 -12.15
C ARG A 151 0.46 13.88 -12.22
N LEU A 152 -0.23 12.88 -12.77
CA LEU A 152 -1.69 12.89 -12.89
C LEU A 152 -2.36 12.93 -11.51
N TYR A 153 -1.89 12.12 -10.57
CA TYR A 153 -2.39 12.10 -9.20
C TYR A 153 -2.23 13.44 -8.49
N ARG A 154 -1.03 14.04 -8.55
CA ARG A 154 -0.77 15.35 -7.93
C ARG A 154 -1.64 16.47 -8.51
N TRP A 155 -1.93 16.39 -9.81
CA TRP A 155 -2.85 17.32 -10.46
C TRP A 155 -4.30 17.09 -10.00
N ALA A 156 -4.76 15.84 -9.93
CA ALA A 156 -6.12 15.49 -9.55
C ALA A 156 -6.40 15.71 -8.04
N ARG A 157 -5.37 15.65 -7.19
CA ARG A 157 -5.46 15.68 -5.73
C ARG A 157 -4.39 16.60 -5.11
N PRO A 158 -4.54 17.94 -5.17
CA PRO A 158 -3.53 18.86 -4.64
C PRO A 158 -3.32 18.75 -3.12
N ASP A 159 -4.38 18.45 -2.36
CA ASP A 159 -4.34 18.38 -0.88
C ASP A 159 -3.90 17.02 -0.31
N TRP A 160 -3.39 16.12 -1.15
CA TRP A 160 -3.15 14.73 -0.79
C TRP A 160 -2.21 14.56 0.41
N VAL A 161 -1.20 15.43 0.56
CA VAL A 161 -0.23 15.41 1.67
C VAL A 161 -0.94 15.62 3.00
N ARG A 162 -1.77 16.66 3.09
CA ARG A 162 -2.52 17.00 4.30
C ARG A 162 -3.47 15.86 4.69
N LEU A 163 -4.19 15.32 3.70
CA LEU A 163 -5.15 14.23 3.94
C LEU A 163 -4.46 12.95 4.42
N ASN A 164 -3.30 12.60 3.85
CA ASN A 164 -2.51 11.46 4.29
C ASN A 164 -2.05 11.60 5.75
N GLN A 165 -1.50 12.78 6.11
CA GLN A 165 -1.06 13.07 7.47
C GLN A 165 -2.20 12.94 8.48
N VAL A 166 -3.36 13.55 8.18
CA VAL A 166 -4.53 13.50 9.06
C VAL A 166 -4.97 12.04 9.24
N TYR A 167 -5.16 11.29 8.15
CA TYR A 167 -5.62 9.91 8.23
C TYR A 167 -4.72 9.04 9.10
N TRP A 168 -3.41 9.02 8.86
CA TRP A 168 -2.51 8.10 9.57
C TRP A 168 -2.27 8.52 11.02
N ASN A 169 -2.39 9.82 11.33
CA ASN A 169 -2.42 10.29 12.70
C ASN A 169 -3.69 9.81 13.42
N ASP A 170 -4.85 9.88 12.77
CA ASP A 170 -6.12 9.38 13.33
C ASP A 170 -6.10 7.87 13.54
N GLN A 171 -5.39 7.11 12.68
CA GLN A 171 -5.16 5.68 12.85
C GLN A 171 -4.07 5.32 13.88
N MET A 172 -3.42 6.31 14.50
CA MET A 172 -2.27 6.13 15.39
C MET A 172 -1.12 5.32 14.76
N GLN A 173 -0.91 5.48 13.45
CA GLN A 173 0.14 4.80 12.66
C GLN A 173 0.92 5.81 11.79
N PRO A 174 1.57 6.83 12.40
CA PRO A 174 2.24 7.90 11.67
C PRO A 174 3.40 7.42 10.78
N GLU A 175 3.96 6.24 11.04
CA GLU A 175 5.03 5.63 10.25
C GLU A 175 4.65 5.41 8.78
N TYR A 176 3.37 5.15 8.48
CA TYR A 176 2.90 5.03 7.10
C TYR A 176 2.89 6.38 6.38
N THR A 177 2.70 7.49 7.12
CA THR A 177 2.90 8.82 6.53
C THR A 177 4.36 8.99 6.13
N PHE A 178 5.31 8.59 7.00
CA PHE A 178 6.74 8.73 6.70
C PHE A 178 7.12 7.89 5.50
N LEU A 179 6.61 6.66 5.42
CA LEU A 179 6.77 5.79 4.27
C LEU A 179 6.28 6.45 2.98
N ILE A 180 5.04 6.95 2.96
CA ILE A 180 4.46 7.59 1.77
C ILE A 180 5.22 8.85 1.38
N MET A 181 5.63 9.67 2.36
CA MET A 181 6.44 10.87 2.10
C MET A 181 7.80 10.49 1.52
N ASP A 182 8.44 9.43 2.02
CA ASP A 182 9.68 8.90 1.48
C ASP A 182 9.51 8.45 0.02
N LEU A 183 8.40 7.79 -0.35
CA LEU A 183 8.13 7.39 -1.74
C LEU A 183 8.10 8.58 -2.71
N VAL A 184 7.53 9.71 -2.28
CA VAL A 184 7.32 10.87 -3.17
C VAL A 184 8.44 11.88 -3.15
N THR A 185 9.29 11.84 -2.12
CA THR A 185 10.46 12.70 -2.01
C THR A 185 11.44 12.26 -3.07
N LYS A 186 11.75 13.16 -4.00
CA LYS A 186 12.80 12.89 -4.98
C LYS A 186 14.09 12.71 -4.19
N GLU A 187 14.66 11.52 -4.20
CA GLU A 187 16.09 11.38 -3.93
C GLU A 187 16.79 12.31 -4.92
N LYS A 188 17.53 13.29 -4.39
CA LYS A 188 18.55 13.97 -5.20
C LYS A 188 19.46 12.85 -5.67
N ARG A 189 19.27 12.37 -6.90
CA ARG A 189 20.19 11.43 -7.54
C ARG A 189 21.55 12.10 -7.45
N ALA A 190 22.43 11.52 -6.63
CA ALA A 190 23.83 11.90 -6.53
C ALA A 190 24.51 11.66 -7.88
#